data_AF-A0A552CWF5-F1
#
_entry.id   AF-A0A552CWF5-F1
#
_cell.length_a   1.000
_cell.length_b   1.000
_cell.length_c   1.000
_cell.angle_alpha   90.00
_cell.angle_beta   90.00
_cell.angle_gamma   90.00
#
_symmetry.space_group_name_H-M   'P 1'
#
loop_
_entity.id
_entity.type
_entity.pdbx_description
1 polymer ?
#
loop_
_entity_poly.entity_id
_entity_poly.type
_entity_poly.pdbx_seq_one_letter_code
_entity_poly.pdbx_strand_id
1 'polypeptide(L)' 'MTASKSHAYFTPKDYLEIEKISPIKPEYIQGQILAMAGTSKAHVIITGNLSAQLIRAC' A
#
# COMPACT_ATOMS: atom_id res chain seq x y z
N MET A 1 -18.41 25.67 -6.62
CA MET A 1 -17.81 24.96 -7.78
C MET A 1 -16.83 23.94 -7.23
N THR A 2 -17.19 22.66 -7.22
CA THR A 2 -16.29 21.58 -6.79
C THR A 2 -15.73 20.90 -8.03
N ALA A 3 -14.43 21.03 -8.28
CA ALA A 3 -13.77 20.34 -9.38
C ALA A 3 -13.80 18.83 -9.11
N SER A 4 -14.47 18.06 -9.98
CA SER A 4 -14.38 16.60 -9.93
C SER A 4 -12.99 16.19 -10.40
N LYS A 5 -12.14 15.71 -9.49
CA LYS A 5 -10.88 15.05 -9.89
C LYS A 5 -11.24 13.79 -10.67
N SER A 6 -11.04 13.83 -11.98
CA SER A 6 -10.99 12.62 -12.81
C SER A 6 -9.73 11.87 -12.41
N HIS A 7 -9.87 10.84 -11.57
CA HIS A 7 -8.76 9.98 -11.20
C HIS A 7 -8.44 9.06 -12.38
N ALA A 8 -7.16 8.91 -12.72
CA ALA A 8 -6.73 7.93 -13.70
C ALA A 8 -7.08 6.52 -13.19
N TYR A 9 -7.73 5.73 -14.02
CA TYR A 9 -8.06 4.34 -13.73
C TYR A 9 -6.93 3.43 -14.20
N PHE A 10 -6.37 2.65 -13.29
CA PHE A 10 -5.35 1.64 -13.56
C PHE A 10 -5.96 0.25 -13.46
N THR A 11 -5.62 -0.64 -14.39
CA THR A 11 -5.99 -2.05 -14.22
C THR A 11 -5.10 -2.70 -13.15
N PRO A 12 -5.51 -3.83 -12.56
CA PRO A 12 -4.65 -4.58 -11.64
C PRO A 12 -3.30 -4.98 -12.28
N LYS A 13 -3.29 -5.23 -13.60
CA LYS A 13 -2.08 -5.56 -14.35
C LYS A 13 -1.13 -4.35 -14.42
N ASP A 14 -1.65 -3.16 -14.71
CA ASP A 14 -0.84 -1.94 -14.75
C ASP A 14 -0.25 -1.64 -13.38
N TYR A 15 -1.03 -1.82 -12.31
CA TYR A 15 -0.55 -1.68 -10.93
C TYR A 15 0.64 -2.60 -10.64
N LEU A 16 0.57 -3.88 -11.03
CA LEU A 16 1.67 -4.83 -10.79
C LEU A 16 2.95 -4.45 -11.53
N GLU A 17 2.85 -3.93 -12.75
CA GLU A 17 4.04 -3.44 -13.48
C GLU A 17 4.64 -2.20 -12.82
N ILE A 18 3.80 -1.30 -12.29
CA ILE A 18 4.23 -0.12 -11.54
C ILE A 18 4.87 -0.53 -10.20
N GLU A 19 4.26 -1.46 -9.48
CA GLU A 19 4.75 -1.96 -8.17
C GLU A 19 6.15 -2.55 -8.29
N LYS A 20 6.45 -3.28 -9.37
CA LYS A 20 7.78 -3.90 -9.60
C LYS A 20 8.93 -2.89 -9.67
N ILE A 21 8.68 -1.71 -10.21
CA ILE A 21 9.72 -0.68 -10.44
C ILE A 21 9.68 0.45 -9.43
N SER A 22 8.67 0.48 -8.56
CA SER A 22 8.46 1.58 -7.63
C SER A 22 9.45 1.51 -6.45
N PRO A 23 10.14 2.62 -6.12
CA PRO A 23 11.08 2.65 -4.98
C PRO A 23 10.36 2.65 -3.63
N ILE A 24 9.07 2.96 -3.61
CA ILE A 24 8.19 2.92 -2.44
C ILE A 24 7.02 1.99 -2.74
N LYS A 25 6.42 1.39 -1.71
CA LYS A 25 5.25 0.54 -1.90
C LYS A 25 4.01 1.39 -2.22
N PRO A 26 3.39 1.26 -3.41
CA PRO A 26 2.09 1.83 -3.66
C PRO A 26 0.97 0.92 -3.13
N GLU A 27 -0.24 1.47 -3.00
CA GLU A 27 -1.46 0.72 -2.69
C GLU A 27 -2.46 0.86 -3.84
N TYR A 28 -3.09 -0.25 -4.21
CA TYR A 28 -4.13 -0.29 -5.23
C TYR A 28 -5.52 -0.33 -4.61
N ILE A 29 -6.34 0.71 -4.85
CA ILE A 29 -7.71 0.81 -4.32
C ILE A 29 -8.65 1.22 -5.45
N GLN A 30 -9.51 0.29 -5.89
CA GLN A 30 -10.57 0.52 -6.87
C GLN A 30 -10.10 1.25 -8.15
N GLY A 31 -8.99 0.81 -8.74
CA GLY A 31 -8.44 1.45 -9.93
C GLY A 31 -7.52 2.63 -9.67
N GLN A 32 -7.28 3.00 -8.42
CA GLN A 32 -6.37 4.08 -8.05
C GLN A 32 -5.10 3.52 -7.44
N ILE A 33 -3.98 4.22 -7.68
CA ILE A 33 -2.68 3.93 -7.09
C ILE A 33 -2.36 5.04 -6.11
N LEU A 34 -2.23 4.71 -4.83
CA LEU A 34 -1.95 5.64 -3.74
C LEU A 34 -0.54 5.37 -3.20
N ALA A 35 0.17 6.43 -2.80
CA ALA A 35 1.42 6.26 -2.08
C ALA A 35 1.12 5.80 -0.64
N MET A 36 1.68 4.68 -0.22
CA MET A 36 1.58 4.26 1.18
C MET A 36 2.26 5.30 2.06
N ALA A 37 1.64 5.65 3.19
CA ALA A 37 2.30 6.45 4.21
C ALA A 37 3.54 5.69 4.69
N GLY A 38 4.72 6.31 4.55
CA GLY A 38 6.00 5.66 4.87
C GLY A 38 5.99 5.01 6.27
N THR A 39 6.72 3.92 6.41
CA THR A 39 6.76 3.16 7.66
C THR A 39 7.76 3.77 8.64
N SER A 40 7.32 4.12 9.85
CA SER A 40 8.22 4.52 10.94
C SER A 40 8.85 3.30 11.64
N LYS A 41 9.98 3.49 12.33
CA LYS A 41 10.60 2.41 13.13
C LYS A 41 9.62 1.83 14.16
N ALA A 42 8.81 2.67 14.80
CA ALA A 42 7.80 2.24 15.75
C ALA A 42 6.74 1.33 15.09
N HIS A 43 6.27 1.70 13.90
CA HIS A 43 5.35 0.88 13.12
C HIS A 43 5.93 -0.51 12.83
N VAL A 44 7.21 -0.61 12.42
CA VAL A 44 7.87 -1.91 12.17
C VAL A 44 7.87 -2.78 13.42
N ILE A 45 8.24 -2.22 14.57
CA ILE A 45 8.35 -2.98 15.84
C ILE A 45 6.99 -3.52 16.26
N ILE A 46 5.95 -2.69 16.23
CA ILE A 46 4.59 -3.09 16.63
C ILE A 46 4.07 -4.20 15.73
N THR A 47 4.15 -4.01 14.40
CA THR A 47 3.65 -4.97 13.43
C THR A 47 4.43 -6.29 13.48
N GLY A 48 5.74 -6.24 13.70
CA GLY A 48 6.58 -7.43 13.89
C GLY A 48 6.21 -8.24 15.14
N ASN A 49 6.04 -7.57 16.29
CA ASN A 49 5.63 -8.23 17.53
C ASN A 49 4.25 -8.89 17.40
N LEU A 50 3.29 -8.19 16.80
CA LEU A 50 1.96 -8.73 16.54
C LEU A 50 2.01 -9.97 15.65
N SER A 51 2.77 -9.90 14.55
CA SER A 51 2.94 -11.03 13.63
C SER A 51 3.55 -12.24 14.33
N ALA A 52 4.59 -12.04 15.14
CA ALA A 52 5.22 -13.11 15.91
C ALA A 52 4.27 -13.74 16.92
N GLN A 53 3.42 -12.95 17.58
CA GLN A 53 2.40 -13.49 18.50
C GLN A 53 1.36 -14.33 17.76
N LEU A 54 0.87 -13.88 16.60
CA LEU A 54 -0.10 -14.63 15.80
C LEU A 54 0.47 -15.96 15.27
N ILE A 55 1.73 -15.98 14.84
CA ILE A 55 2.40 -17.21 14.38
C ILE A 55 2.59 -18.21 15.54
N ARG A 56 2.87 -17.72 16.75
CA ARG A 56 3.13 -18.55 17.93
C ARG A 56 1.87 -18.99 18.67
N ALA A 57 0.69 -18.52 18.26
CA ALA A 57 -0.59 -18.83 18.90
C ALA A 57 -1.23 -20.16 18.43
N CYS A 58 -0.46 -21.03 17.77
CA CYS A 58 -0.87 -22.37 17.36
C CYS A 58 -0.44 -23.43 18.38
#